data_AF-A0A916HQH1-F1
#
_entry.id   AF-A0A916HQH1-F1
#
_cell.length_a   1.000
_cell.length_b   1.000
_cell.length_c   1.000
_cell.angle_alpha   90.00
_cell.angle_beta   90.00
_cell.angle_gamma   90.00
#
_symmetry.space_group_name_H-M   'P 1'
#
loop_
_entity.id
_entity.type
_entity.pdbx_description
1 polymer ?
#
loop_
_entity_poly.entity_id
_entity_poly.type
_entity_poly.pdbx_seq_one_letter_code
_entity_poly.pdbx_strand_id
1 'polypeptide(L)'
;MSPERGGGIPLDRLLAGWVDIDAKPARMVWGLCHDSRKIRPGDLFLALAGSQSHGMKYAAVAADSGACAILYDPARGGDELALVGVGIDIPCIP
;
A
#
# COMPACT_ATOMS: atom_id res chain seq x y z
N MET A 1 -13.90 6.35 -21.99
CA MET A 1 -14.33 7.06 -20.77
C MET A 1 -13.86 6.24 -19.59
N SER A 2 -12.88 6.72 -18.82
CA SER A 2 -12.47 6.03 -17.59
C SER A 2 -13.59 6.23 -16.55
N PRO A 3 -14.00 5.19 -15.81
CA PRO A 3 -15.05 5.34 -14.81
C PRO A 3 -14.65 6.44 -13.81
N GLU A 4 -15.59 7.34 -13.52
CA GLU A 4 -15.48 8.30 -12.42
C GLU A 4 -15.00 7.55 -11.17
N ARG A 5 -13.80 7.85 -10.69
CA ARG A 5 -13.30 7.25 -9.44
C ARG A 5 -14.29 7.64 -8.34
N GLY A 6 -14.80 6.65 -7.60
CA GLY A 6 -15.59 6.91 -6.40
C GLY A 6 -14.85 7.85 -5.44
N GLY A 7 -15.57 8.53 -4.55
CA GLY A 7 -14.96 9.42 -3.58
C GLY A 7 -13.88 8.69 -2.77
N GLY A 8 -12.67 9.24 -2.72
CA GLY A 8 -11.56 8.65 -1.98
C GLY A 8 -11.85 8.62 -0.48
N ILE A 9 -11.23 7.67 0.22
CA ILE A 9 -11.28 7.54 1.68
C ILE A 9 -9.92 7.89 2.29
N PRO A 10 -9.85 8.70 3.37
CA PRO A 10 -8.61 8.91 4.11
C PRO A 10 -8.03 7.59 4.65
N LEU A 11 -6.72 7.39 4.55
CA LEU A 11 -6.05 6.15 4.94
C LEU A 11 -6.21 5.82 6.42
N ASP A 12 -6.12 6.82 7.30
CA ASP A 12 -6.38 6.69 8.73
C ASP A 12 -7.81 6.21 9.02
N ARG A 13 -8.79 6.73 8.27
CA ARG A 13 -10.18 6.30 8.37
C ARG A 13 -10.40 4.90 7.81
N LEU A 14 -9.71 4.52 6.74
CA LEU A 14 -9.79 3.17 6.16
C LEU A 14 -9.27 2.11 7.12
N LEU A 15 -8.23 2.43 7.90
CA LEU A 15 -7.56 1.50 8.83
C LEU A 15 -8.00 1.68 10.29
N ALA A 16 -8.98 2.55 10.53
CA ALA A 16 -9.51 2.84 11.85
C ALA A 16 -10.00 1.56 12.56
N GLY A 17 -9.52 1.35 13.79
CA GLY A 17 -9.84 0.17 14.60
C GLY A 17 -8.91 -1.03 14.40
N TRP A 18 -7.97 -0.96 13.45
CA TRP A 18 -6.91 -1.96 13.28
C TRP A 18 -5.53 -1.38 13.56
N VAL A 19 -5.22 -0.24 12.95
CA VAL A 19 -3.91 0.41 13.08
C VAL A 19 -4.10 1.92 13.26
N ASP A 20 -3.46 2.46 14.28
CA ASP A 20 -3.38 3.92 14.47
C ASP A 20 -2.28 4.50 13.60
N ILE A 21 -2.66 5.39 12.67
CA ILE A 21 -1.72 6.01 11.73
C ILE A 21 -1.78 7.53 11.88
N ASP A 22 -0.70 8.14 12.35
CA ASP A 22 -0.54 9.60 12.30
C ASP A 22 0.03 10.03 10.93
N ALA A 23 -0.71 9.78 9.86
CA ALA A 23 -0.32 10.14 8.50
C ALA A 23 -0.78 11.56 8.17
N LYS A 24 -0.09 12.56 8.72
CA LYS A 24 -0.30 13.98 8.37
C LYS A 24 0.71 14.42 7.29
N PRO A 25 0.27 15.06 6.19
CA PRO A 25 -1.13 15.31 5.80
C PRO A 25 -1.86 14.03 5.40
N ALA A 26 -3.19 14.02 5.59
CA ALA A 26 -4.04 12.87 5.32
C ALA A 26 -3.83 12.33 3.89
N ARG A 27 -3.53 11.03 3.78
CA ARG A 27 -3.35 10.36 2.48
C ARG A 27 -4.68 9.79 2.00
N MET A 28 -5.13 10.22 0.82
CA MET A 28 -6.37 9.74 0.21
C MET A 28 -6.14 8.44 -0.55
N VAL A 29 -6.95 7.44 -0.26
CA VAL A 29 -7.01 6.16 -0.97
C VAL A 29 -8.14 6.22 -2.00
N TRP A 30 -7.78 6.08 -3.27
CA TRP A 30 -8.73 6.14 -4.39
C TRP A 30 -9.04 4.78 -5.01
N GLY A 31 -8.34 3.74 -4.55
CA GLY A 31 -8.44 2.38 -5.04
C GLY A 31 -7.57 1.45 -4.22
N LEU A 32 -7.84 0.15 -4.32
CA LEU A 32 -7.03 -0.92 -3.76
C LEU A 32 -6.45 -1.73 -4.91
N CYS A 33 -5.18 -2.12 -4.83
CA CYS A 33 -4.56 -2.94 -5.86
C CYS A 33 -3.53 -3.90 -5.24
N HIS A 34 -3.59 -5.19 -5.59
CA HIS A 34 -2.59 -6.17 -5.16
C HIS A 34 -1.56 -6.52 -6.25
N ASP A 35 -1.74 -6.02 -7.48
CA ASP A 35 -0.85 -6.30 -8.62
C ASP A 35 -0.08 -5.01 -8.91
N SER A 36 1.18 -4.94 -8.48
CA SER A 36 2.01 -3.74 -8.61
C SER A 36 2.06 -3.18 -10.04
N ARG A 37 1.89 -4.04 -11.05
CA ARG A 37 1.87 -3.66 -12.48
C ARG A 37 0.59 -2.92 -12.91
N LYS A 38 -0.45 -2.95 -12.09
CA LYS A 38 -1.76 -2.31 -12.33
C LYS A 38 -2.02 -1.13 -11.40
N ILE A 39 -1.06 -0.76 -10.55
CA ILE A 39 -1.16 0.40 -9.67
C ILE A 39 -1.48 1.64 -10.50
N ARG A 40 -2.43 2.42 -10.01
CA ARG A 40 -2.70 3.76 -10.50
C ARG A 40 -2.34 4.76 -9.40
N PRO A 41 -1.99 6.00 -9.76
CA PRO A 41 -1.74 7.04 -8.76
C PRO A 41 -2.89 7.15 -7.76
N GLY A 42 -2.55 7.12 -6.47
CA GLY A 42 -3.50 7.19 -5.36
C GLY A 42 -4.09 5.85 -4.89
N ASP A 43 -3.66 4.72 -5.45
CA ASP A 43 -4.09 3.40 -4.97
C ASP A 43 -3.30 2.98 -3.72
N LEU A 44 -3.93 2.24 -2.81
CA LEU A 44 -3.27 1.51 -1.73
C LEU A 44 -2.80 0.15 -2.28
N PHE A 45 -1.50 -0.11 -2.20
CA PHE A 45 -0.94 -1.40 -2.60
C PHE A 45 -1.10 -2.45 -1.48
N LEU A 46 -1.65 -3.61 -1.82
CA LEU A 46 -1.84 -4.73 -0.90
C LEU A 46 -0.74 -5.79 -1.13
N ALA A 47 0.30 -5.74 -0.31
CA ALA A 47 1.49 -6.57 -0.39
C ALA A 47 1.32 -7.86 0.44
N LEU A 48 0.55 -8.81 -0.09
CA LEU A 48 0.17 -10.04 0.63
C LEU A 48 1.23 -11.15 0.54
N ALA A 49 1.20 -12.08 1.51
CA ALA A 49 2.03 -13.28 1.50
C ALA A 49 1.47 -14.34 0.51
N GLY A 50 2.06 -14.40 -0.69
CA GLY A 50 1.72 -15.40 -1.69
C GLY A 50 2.37 -16.77 -1.46
N SER A 51 1.95 -17.77 -2.24
CA SER A 51 2.55 -19.12 -2.22
C SER A 51 3.98 -19.16 -2.78
N GLN A 52 4.29 -18.29 -3.75
CA GLN A 52 5.59 -18.24 -4.43
C GLN A 52 6.45 -17.04 -3.99
N SER A 53 5.83 -15.88 -3.75
CA SER A 53 6.54 -14.66 -3.35
C SER A 53 5.68 -13.78 -2.47
N HIS A 54 6.33 -13.02 -1.58
CA HIS A 54 5.70 -11.96 -0.82
C HIS A 54 5.54 -10.68 -1.66
N GLY A 55 4.40 -9.99 -1.54
CA GLY A 55 4.11 -8.76 -2.28
C GLY A 55 5.10 -7.62 -1.99
N MET A 56 5.69 -7.58 -0.79
CA MET A 56 6.67 -6.55 -0.40
C MET A 56 7.92 -6.53 -1.28
N LYS A 57 8.24 -7.62 -1.99
CA LYS A 57 9.32 -7.63 -2.98
C LYS A 57 9.08 -6.66 -4.15
N TYR A 58 7.85 -6.20 -4.34
CA TYR A 58 7.44 -5.28 -5.40
C TYR A 58 7.05 -3.89 -4.86
N ALA A 59 7.35 -3.61 -3.59
CA ALA A 59 6.96 -2.38 -2.91
C ALA A 59 7.53 -1.12 -3.58
N ALA A 60 8.79 -1.15 -4.01
CA ALA A 60 9.42 -0.05 -4.75
C ALA A 60 8.68 0.25 -6.07
N VAL A 61 8.34 -0.79 -6.84
CA VAL A 61 7.60 -0.63 -8.10
C VAL A 61 6.21 -0.03 -7.86
N ALA A 62 5.54 -0.44 -6.78
CA ALA A 62 4.24 0.13 -6.42
C ALA A 62 4.35 1.61 -6.02
N ALA A 63 5.39 1.97 -5.26
CA ALA A 63 5.67 3.36 -4.90
C ALA A 63 5.95 4.22 -6.14
N ASP A 64 6.83 3.76 -7.03
CA ASP A 64 7.16 4.44 -8.31
C ASP A 64 5.93 4.59 -9.23
N SER A 65 5.00 3.64 -9.15
CA SER A 65 3.74 3.69 -9.91
C SER A 65 2.68 4.63 -9.30
N GLY A 66 2.97 5.23 -8.15
CA GLY A 66 2.13 6.23 -7.50
C GLY A 66 1.20 5.68 -6.42
N ALA A 67 1.51 4.53 -5.82
CA ALA A 67 0.80 4.06 -4.64
C ALA A 67 0.85 5.10 -3.51
N CYS A 68 -0.25 5.32 -2.81
CA CYS A 68 -0.29 6.30 -1.71
C CYS A 68 0.31 5.75 -0.41
N ALA A 69 0.24 4.42 -0.23
CA ALA A 69 0.81 3.66 0.88
C ALA A 69 0.85 2.17 0.50
N ILE A 70 1.45 1.36 1.35
CA ILE A 70 1.51 -0.10 1.21
C ILE A 70 0.97 -0.72 2.49
N LEU A 71 -0.04 -1.57 2.36
CA LEU A 71 -0.50 -2.46 3.43
C LEU A 71 0.08 -3.84 3.16
N TYR A 72 0.83 -4.40 4.09
CA TYR A 72 1.56 -5.65 3.89
C TYR A 72 1.13 -6.71 4.88
N ASP A 73 1.21 -7.98 4.47
CA ASP A 73 1.01 -9.11 5.37
C ASP A 73 2.31 -9.36 6.16
N PRO A 74 2.31 -9.35 7.50
CA PRO A 74 3.52 -9.66 8.28
C PRO A 74 4.03 -11.10 8.09
N ALA A 75 3.17 -12.02 7.65
CA ALA A 75 3.53 -13.42 7.48
C ALA A 75 4.62 -13.64 6.42
N ARG A 76 5.31 -14.78 6.54
CA ARG A 76 6.36 -15.22 5.58
C ARG A 76 7.46 -14.17 5.34
N GLY A 77 7.81 -13.43 6.38
CA GLY A 77 8.91 -12.47 6.37
C GLY A 77 8.51 -11.07 5.91
N GLY A 78 7.24 -10.69 6.05
CA GLY A 78 6.72 -9.40 5.62
C GLY A 78 7.39 -8.23 6.34
N ASP A 79 7.57 -8.35 7.66
CA ASP A 79 8.24 -7.32 8.48
C ASP A 79 9.70 -7.11 8.06
N GLU A 80 10.45 -8.20 7.84
CA GLU A 80 11.83 -8.11 7.38
C GLU A 80 11.92 -7.47 5.99
N LEU A 81 10.99 -7.81 5.09
CA LEU A 81 10.93 -7.20 3.76
C LEU A 81 10.55 -5.71 3.83
N ALA A 82 9.69 -5.31 4.77
CA ALA A 82 9.34 -3.92 5.01
C ALA A 82 10.54 -3.11 5.51
N LEU A 83 11.33 -3.68 6.41
CA LEU A 83 12.58 -3.09 6.88
C LEU A 83 13.63 -2.98 5.78
N VAL A 84 13.70 -3.95 4.86
CA VAL A 84 14.63 -3.93 3.72
C VAL A 84 14.24 -2.89 2.67
N GLY A 85 12.96 -2.51 2.60
CA GLY A 85 12.44 -1.44 1.74
C GLY A 85 12.93 -0.02 2.08
N VAL A 86 14.09 0.12 2.75
CA VAL A 86 14.74 1.41 3.03
C VAL A 86 14.91 2.17 1.70
N GLY A 87 14.27 3.34 1.59
CA GLY A 87 14.21 4.13 0.36
C GLY A 87 12.86 4.13 -0.35
N ILE A 88 11.83 3.52 0.24
CA ILE A 88 10.44 3.71 -0.17
C ILE A 88 9.87 4.95 0.52
N ASP A 89 9.47 5.95 -0.26
CA ASP A 89 9.05 7.28 0.24
C ASP A 89 7.58 7.33 0.70
N ILE A 90 6.94 6.17 0.81
CA ILE A 90 5.55 6.01 1.23
C ILE A 90 5.44 5.07 2.43
N PRO A 91 4.44 5.24 3.30
CA PRO A 91 4.25 4.38 4.47
C PRO A 91 4.04 2.91 4.07
N CYS A 92 4.79 2.02 4.74
CA CYS A 92 4.54 0.59 4.76
C CYS A 92 3.90 0.24 6.10
N ILE A 93 2.72 -0.35 6.08
CA ILE A 93 1.87 -0.60 7.25
C ILE A 93 1.58 -2.11 7.31
N PRO A 94 1.78 -2.79 8.45
CA PRO A 94 1.41 -4.19 8.64
C PRO A 94 -0.11 -4.41 8.74
#